data_AF-A0A9X1P0Y5-F1
#
_entry.id   AF-A0A9X1P0Y5-F1
#
_cell.length_a   1.000
_cell.length_b   1.000
_cell.length_c   1.000
_cell.angle_alpha   90.00
_cell.angle_beta   90.00
_cell.angle_gamma   90.00
#
_symmetry.space_group_name_H-M   'P 1'
#
loop_
_entity.id
_entity.type
_entity.pdbx_description
1 polymer ?
#
loop_
_entity_poly.entity_id
_entity_poly.type
_entity_poly.pdbx_seq_one_letter_code
_entity_poly.pdbx_strand_id
1 'polypeptide(L)'
;MNPRDRSTWVDVSGPGDPDETQYANLKGVWKDTIFTLPGHLVRFRTRYERYIGDFVLHCHILDHEDQGMMQNVRIGITDGDGGIAIGHH
;
A
#
# COMPACT_ATOMS: atom_id res chain seq x y z
N MET A 1 3.90 -12.58 -15.56
CA MET A 1 4.62 -11.37 -15.07
C MET A 1 5.17 -11.66 -13.69
N ASN A 2 6.43 -11.32 -13.42
CA ASN A 2 7.01 -11.40 -12.08
C ASN A 2 6.85 -10.03 -11.40
N PRO A 3 6.04 -9.88 -10.35
CA PRO A 3 5.89 -8.62 -9.60
C PRO A 3 7.16 -8.19 -8.83
N ARG A 4 8.28 -8.89 -9.00
CA ARG A 4 9.58 -8.48 -8.47
C ARG A 4 10.58 -8.08 -9.56
N ASP A 5 10.29 -8.36 -10.84
CA ASP A 5 11.12 -7.95 -11.97
C ASP A 5 10.67 -6.61 -12.54
N ARG A 6 11.37 -5.54 -12.13
CA ARG A 6 11.05 -4.14 -12.45
C ARG A 6 11.37 -3.75 -13.90
N SER A 7 12.11 -4.57 -14.64
CA SER A 7 12.49 -4.24 -16.02
C SER A 7 11.28 -4.18 -16.96
N THR A 8 10.16 -4.78 -16.55
CA THR A 8 8.93 -4.89 -17.34
C THR A 8 7.87 -3.84 -16.99
N TRP A 9 8.19 -2.87 -16.13
CA TRP A 9 7.18 -1.98 -15.53
C TRP A 9 7.19 -0.60 -16.20
N VAL A 10 6.00 -0.08 -16.48
CA VAL A 10 5.79 1.30 -16.91
C VAL A 10 5.21 2.08 -15.73
N ASP A 11 5.79 3.24 -15.43
CA ASP A 11 5.37 4.08 -14.31
C ASP A 11 4.32 5.10 -14.77
N VAL A 12 3.07 4.82 -14.45
CA VAL A 12 1.89 5.65 -14.79
C VAL A 12 1.61 6.77 -13.77
N SER A 13 2.42 6.91 -12.73
CA SER A 13 2.18 7.89 -11.64
C SER A 13 2.81 9.28 -11.84
N GLY A 14 3.47 9.48 -12.99
CA GLY A 14 4.08 10.75 -13.38
C GLY A 14 3.10 11.80 -13.93
N PRO A 15 3.61 12.87 -14.56
CA PRO A 15 2.79 13.82 -15.31
C PRO A 15 2.02 13.05 -16.39
N GLY A 16 0.70 13.02 -16.24
CA GLY A 16 -0.17 11.95 -16.74
C GLY A 16 -0.09 11.61 -18.22
N ASP A 17 -0.39 10.35 -18.51
CA ASP A 17 -0.84 9.87 -19.80
C ASP A 17 -2.31 10.32 -20.02
N PRO A 18 -2.65 10.93 -21.17
CA PRO A 18 -4.04 11.31 -21.49
C PRO A 18 -5.03 10.15 -21.41
N ASP A 19 -4.57 8.92 -21.69
CA ASP A 19 -5.40 7.73 -21.78
C ASP A 19 -5.56 7.03 -20.41
N GLU A 20 -4.71 7.31 -19.42
CA GLU A 20 -4.73 6.70 -18.08
C GLU A 20 -4.58 7.74 -16.95
N THR A 21 -5.56 8.64 -16.85
CA THR A 21 -5.53 9.75 -15.87
C THR A 21 -5.70 9.33 -14.42
N GLN A 22 -6.18 8.11 -14.15
CA GLN A 22 -6.49 7.61 -12.79
C GLN A 22 -5.30 7.68 -11.82
N TYR A 23 -4.07 7.51 -12.31
CA TYR A 23 -2.85 7.51 -11.49
C TYR A 23 -1.96 8.74 -11.71
N ALA A 24 -2.34 9.63 -12.61
CA ALA A 24 -1.55 10.79 -12.98
C ALA A 24 -1.23 11.66 -11.75
N ASN A 25 0.02 12.08 -11.66
CA ASN A 25 0.53 12.98 -10.61
C ASN A 25 0.38 12.45 -9.17
N LEU A 26 0.23 11.13 -8.96
CA LEU A 26 0.12 10.57 -7.61
C LEU A 26 1.46 10.45 -6.88
N LYS A 27 2.60 10.65 -7.56
CA LYS A 27 3.92 10.63 -6.88
C LYS A 27 4.03 11.74 -5.84
N GLY A 28 4.28 11.33 -4.60
CA GLY A 28 4.44 12.26 -3.46
C GLY A 28 3.13 12.79 -2.89
N VAL A 29 1.99 12.31 -3.39
CA VAL A 29 0.66 12.65 -2.85
C VAL A 29 0.32 11.70 -1.71
N TRP A 30 -0.18 12.26 -0.61
CA TRP A 30 -0.70 11.48 0.52
C TRP A 30 -2.12 10.99 0.23
N LYS A 31 -2.33 9.68 0.35
CA LYS A 31 -3.63 9.03 0.26
C LYS A 31 -3.68 7.84 1.23
N ASP A 32 -4.89 7.51 1.67
CA ASP A 32 -5.19 6.30 2.45
C ASP A 32 -5.75 5.17 1.57
N THR A 33 -6.45 5.53 0.49
CA THR A 33 -7.16 4.60 -0.40
C THR A 33 -6.72 4.82 -1.84
N ILE A 34 -6.43 3.73 -2.55
CA ILE A 34 -6.07 3.74 -3.96
C ILE A 34 -6.83 2.64 -4.71
N PHE A 35 -7.53 3.05 -5.76
CA PHE A 35 -8.21 2.10 -6.64
C PHE A 35 -7.17 1.37 -7.49
N THR A 36 -7.17 0.04 -7.44
CA THR A 36 -6.19 -0.78 -8.16
C THR A 36 -6.89 -1.45 -9.35
N LEU A 37 -6.62 -0.95 -10.55
CA LEU A 37 -7.14 -1.52 -11.79
C LEU A 37 -6.48 -2.87 -12.12
N PRO A 38 -7.16 -3.77 -12.85
CA PRO A 38 -6.55 -4.99 -13.35
C PRO A 38 -5.25 -4.72 -14.11
N GLY A 39 -4.25 -5.58 -13.94
CA GLY A 39 -2.94 -5.45 -14.60
C GLY A 39 -2.00 -4.40 -14.00
N HIS A 40 -2.45 -3.63 -13.00
CA HIS A 40 -1.64 -2.58 -12.36
C HIS A 40 -1.00 -3.07 -11.07
N LEU A 41 0.20 -2.57 -10.80
CA LEU A 41 0.93 -2.79 -9.55
C LEU A 41 1.08 -1.47 -8.82
N VAL A 42 0.54 -1.40 -7.61
CA VAL A 42 0.63 -0.20 -6.78
C VAL A 42 1.77 -0.35 -5.79
N ARG A 43 2.64 0.65 -5.73
CA ARG A 43 3.68 0.77 -4.72
C ARG A 43 3.49 2.08 -3.98
N PHE A 44 3.18 1.98 -2.69
CA PHE A 44 3.02 3.11 -1.79
C PHE A 44 4.07 3.09 -0.68
N ARG A 45 4.16 4.19 0.06
CA ARG A 45 4.99 4.33 1.27
C ARG A 45 4.11 4.86 2.38
N THR A 46 4.24 4.31 3.56
CA THR A 46 3.54 4.75 4.77
C THR A 46 4.54 5.28 5.78
N ARG A 47 4.08 6.19 6.64
CA ARG A 47 4.81 6.64 7.83
C ARG A 47 3.83 6.58 9.01
N TYR A 48 4.18 5.83 10.04
CA TYR A 48 3.38 5.69 11.24
C TYR A 48 4.01 6.49 12.37
N GLU A 49 3.29 7.49 12.89
CA GLU A 49 3.89 8.49 13.78
C GLU A 49 3.44 8.39 15.24
N ARG A 50 2.23 7.89 15.51
CA ARG A 50 1.60 8.06 16.84
C ARG A 50 1.18 6.76 17.53
N TYR A 51 0.58 5.84 16.82
CA TYR A 51 -0.09 4.68 17.44
C TYR A 51 0.56 3.37 17.03
N ILE A 52 0.83 2.53 18.03
CA ILE A 52 1.21 1.12 17.87
C ILE A 52 -0.03 0.24 18.09
N GLY A 53 -0.04 -0.95 17.50
CA GLY A 53 -1.14 -1.90 17.62
C GLY A 53 -1.47 -2.60 16.31
N ASP A 54 -2.59 -3.31 16.31
CA ASP A 54 -3.13 -4.01 15.15
C ASP A 54 -4.16 -3.14 14.43
N PHE A 55 -3.97 -3.00 13.11
CA PHE A 55 -4.81 -2.22 12.22
C PHE A 55 -5.27 -3.07 11.05
N VAL A 56 -6.30 -2.61 10.35
CA VAL A 56 -6.81 -3.29 9.15
C VAL A 56 -6.27 -2.65 7.89
N LEU A 57 -5.90 -3.50 6.93
CA LEU A 57 -5.69 -3.15 5.54
C LEU A 57 -6.63 -4.02 4.72
N HIS A 58 -7.58 -3.43 4.00
CA HIS A 58 -8.58 -4.19 3.28
C HIS A 58 -8.97 -3.51 1.98
N CYS A 59 -9.67 -4.27 1.13
CA CYS A 59 -10.39 -3.69 0.02
C CYS A 59 -11.62 -2.94 0.53
N HIS A 60 -11.81 -1.71 0.07
CA HIS A 60 -12.96 -0.89 0.48
C HIS A 60 -14.26 -1.20 -0.30
N ILE A 61 -14.29 -2.33 -1.01
CA ILE A 61 -15.50 -2.90 -1.62
C ILE A 61 -16.04 -3.93 -0.62
N LEU A 62 -17.17 -3.62 0.00
CA LEU A 62 -17.72 -4.39 1.13
C LEU A 62 -17.90 -5.88 0.81
N ASP A 63 -18.45 -6.20 -0.37
CA ASP A 63 -18.63 -7.60 -0.78
C ASP A 63 -17.29 -8.36 -0.85
N HIS A 64 -16.19 -7.71 -1.20
CA HIS A 64 -14.87 -8.34 -1.22
C HIS A 64 -14.23 -8.40 0.17
N GLU A 65 -14.42 -7.35 0.98
CA GLU A 65 -13.96 -7.29 2.37
C GLU A 65 -14.55 -8.44 3.19
N ASP A 66 -15.88 -8.60 3.13
CA ASP A 66 -16.63 -9.62 3.88
C ASP A 66 -16.27 -11.04 3.44
N GLN A 67 -15.81 -11.18 2.19
CA GLN A 67 -15.31 -12.45 1.64
C GLN A 67 -13.83 -12.71 1.98
N GLY A 68 -13.20 -11.85 2.78
CA GLY A 68 -11.86 -12.06 3.33
C GLY A 68 -10.75 -11.29 2.64
N MET A 69 -11.05 -10.28 1.81
CA MET A 69 -10.03 -9.39 1.25
C MET A 69 -9.57 -8.32 2.25
N MET A 70 -9.17 -8.79 3.44
CA MET A 70 -8.73 -8.04 4.60
C MET A 70 -7.47 -8.69 5.20
N GLN A 71 -6.58 -7.86 5.73
CA GLN A 71 -5.34 -8.27 6.37
C GLN A 71 -5.11 -7.42 7.64
N ASN A 72 -4.72 -8.08 8.74
CA ASN A 72 -4.19 -7.39 9.91
C ASN A 72 -2.76 -6.92 9.64
N VAL A 73 -2.49 -5.66 9.95
CA VAL A 73 -1.17 -5.03 9.90
C VAL A 73 -0.81 -4.58 11.31
N ARG A 74 0.30 -5.10 11.84
CA ARG A 74 0.83 -4.67 13.14
C ARG A 74 1.84 -3.55 12.97
N ILE A 75 1.60 -2.43 13.64
CA ILE A 75 2.55 -1.34 13.78
C ILE A 75 3.17 -1.43 15.16
N GLY A 76 4.50 -1.50 15.22
CA GLY A 76 5.24 -1.58 16.48
C GLY A 76 6.55 -0.80 16.43
N ILE A 77 7.20 -0.72 17.59
CA ILE A 77 8.54 -0.14 17.70
C ILE A 77 9.51 -1.07 16.99
N THR A 78 10.43 -0.52 16.19
CA THR A 78 11.42 -1.34 15.50
C THR A 78 12.49 -1.85 16.46
N ASP A 79 12.97 -3.08 16.25
CA ASP A 79 14.14 -3.64 16.95
C ASP A 79 15.48 -3.17 16.36
N GLY A 80 15.47 -2.44 15.23
CA GLY A 80 16.67 -2.00 14.51
C GLY A 80 17.10 -2.95 13.38
N ASP A 81 16.61 -4.19 13.38
CA ASP A 81 16.91 -5.23 12.37
C ASP A 81 15.75 -5.43 11.37
N GLY A 82 14.75 -4.54 11.43
CA GLY A 82 13.57 -4.58 10.56
C GLY A 82 12.42 -5.44 11.10
N GLY A 83 12.54 -5.94 12.33
CA GLY A 83 11.46 -6.56 13.08
C GLY A 83 10.76 -5.57 14.03
N ILE A 84 9.80 -6.10 14.78
CA ILE A 84 9.10 -5.38 15.84
C ILE A 84 9.74 -5.76 17.17
N ALA A 85 10.29 -4.78 17.87
CA ALA A 85 10.82 -4.93 19.22
C ALA A 85 9.71 -5.47 20.15
N ILE A 86 9.98 -6.64 20.74
CA ILE A 86 9.12 -7.23 21.76
C ILE A 86 9.53 -6.62 23.11
N GLY A 87 9.12 -5.39 23.35
CA GLY A 87 9.19 -4.82 24.70
C GLY A 87 8.09 -5.43 25.56
N HIS A 88 8.46 -6.25 26.55
CA HIS A 88 7.63 -6.37 27.73
C HIS A 88 7.57 -4.98 28.39
N HIS A 89 6.38 -4.64 28.88
CA HIS A 89 6.09 -3.43 29.63
C HIS A 89 7.21 -2.97 30.57
#